data_AF-A0A094FMA1-F1
#
_entry.id   AF-A0A094FMA1-F1
#
_cell.length_a   1.000
_cell.length_b   1.000
_cell.length_c   1.000
_cell.angle_alpha   90.00
_cell.angle_beta   90.00
_cell.angle_gamma   90.00
#
_symmetry.space_group_name_H-M   'P 1'
#
loop_
_entity.id
_entity.type
_entity.pdbx_description
1 polymer ?
#
loop_
_entity_poly.entity_id
_entity_poly.type
_entity_poly.pdbx_seq_one_letter_code
_entity_poly.pdbx_strand_id
1 'polypeptide(L)'
;MLREWVGLAITDDALMVAAVLLSTCRYILLDQPDHPVFARMALQYKQICLRTLRQEISTNPSIINAMTVAKAVALAIDEVNSGEHSIARKHLQGVLAMIQFKGGPKPLNLTGLLLRVYHRFIVSLGLEDANVDLLNGKCRLSLGVLTPSVIDLRVTQNTTAKKQHFLLGRQAGIATILPTLVYTPINPNLMALSGSTFGLSLSTETGGFWIAIETLSIGSWVLVTGASGFLASHVIWQFLDRGFRVRGTVRDVRECLWLLEGRFKTYAENGALKLVAVPDLSIDGAYDEAVKGVAAILHIAYVTRIVPDPNEVITPMVAGIRSIMNSAVQESSVKEIVFTSSALAASSLAQNIDNGMVDRKSWNDAALEVAWAPPPYGMSHAMVNYPASKVAAEKQVWRFVEENKLPFTVNVISPAGIIGEPINRKHIEGQANWVVHAFRGNKSLMDPMQASFYADVKDLALIHVAAILDPEVKNARLQSWGHSAHWNDILAILRERRPQKKFIDDYPKPYHLKVSVDQSESLALLRKWSGKGGWTSLEDSISENINNSHLSD
;
A
#
# COMPACT_ATOMS: atom_id res chain seq x y z
N MET A 1 -29.63 18.05 -10.07
CA MET A 1 -28.53 17.58 -10.94
C MET A 1 -27.21 17.46 -10.17
N LEU A 2 -26.43 18.52 -9.96
CA LEU A 2 -25.15 18.41 -9.21
C LEU A 2 -25.32 17.78 -7.81
N ARG A 3 -26.35 18.16 -7.04
CA ARG A 3 -26.67 17.52 -5.75
C ARG A 3 -26.90 16.00 -5.81
N GLU A 4 -27.38 15.44 -6.92
CA GLU A 4 -27.59 13.99 -7.07
C GLU A 4 -26.24 13.27 -7.20
N TRP A 5 -25.35 13.77 -8.07
CA TRP A 5 -24.02 13.19 -8.26
C TRP A 5 -23.11 13.41 -7.07
N VAL A 6 -23.11 14.61 -6.46
CA VAL A 6 -22.35 14.88 -5.24
C VAL A 6 -22.86 14.03 -4.08
N GLY A 7 -24.18 13.83 -3.95
CA GLY A 7 -24.74 12.92 -2.96
C GLY A 7 -24.27 11.48 -3.17
N LEU A 8 -24.40 10.93 -4.38
CA LEU A 8 -23.97 9.57 -4.70
C LEU A 8 -22.45 9.37 -4.53
N ALA A 9 -21.64 10.34 -4.95
CA ALA A 9 -20.18 10.29 -4.86
C ALA A 9 -19.65 10.44 -3.41
N ILE A 10 -20.37 11.15 -2.55
CA ILE A 10 -20.07 11.19 -1.10
C ILE A 10 -20.45 9.86 -0.40
N THR A 11 -21.41 9.11 -0.95
CA THR A 11 -21.82 7.79 -0.39
C THR A 11 -21.04 6.60 -0.93
N ASP A 12 -20.19 6.79 -1.95
CA ASP A 12 -19.36 5.73 -2.54
C ASP A 12 -18.08 6.37 -3.12
N ASP A 13 -16.97 6.26 -2.36
CA ASP A 13 -15.68 6.81 -2.75
C ASP A 13 -15.20 6.30 -4.11
N ALA A 14 -15.55 5.04 -4.45
CA ALA A 14 -15.20 4.47 -5.74
C ALA A 14 -15.99 5.11 -6.89
N LEU A 15 -17.19 5.66 -6.71
CA LEU A 15 -17.87 6.48 -7.71
C LEU A 15 -17.20 7.86 -7.85
N MET A 16 -16.82 8.50 -6.73
CA MET A 16 -16.10 9.78 -6.77
C MET A 16 -14.80 9.65 -7.60
N VAL A 17 -14.02 8.60 -7.33
CA VAL A 17 -12.82 8.25 -8.09
C VAL A 17 -13.16 7.87 -9.54
N ALA A 18 -14.14 6.98 -9.75
CA ALA A 18 -14.41 6.39 -11.06
C ALA A 18 -15.03 7.36 -12.08
N ALA A 19 -15.89 8.27 -11.64
CA ALA A 19 -16.64 9.13 -12.53
C ALA A 19 -16.12 10.58 -12.54
N VAL A 20 -15.89 11.17 -11.36
CA VAL A 20 -15.54 12.59 -11.27
C VAL A 20 -14.06 12.78 -11.57
N LEU A 21 -13.17 12.15 -10.79
CA LEU A 21 -11.72 12.36 -10.94
C LEU A 21 -11.19 11.86 -12.29
N LEU A 22 -11.71 10.75 -12.81
CA LEU A 22 -11.41 10.28 -14.17
C LEU A 22 -11.82 11.32 -15.23
N SER A 23 -13.06 11.84 -15.17
CA SER A 23 -13.52 12.87 -16.11
C SER A 23 -12.72 14.16 -16.03
N THR A 24 -12.32 14.59 -14.81
CA THR A 24 -11.45 15.74 -14.61
C THR A 24 -10.07 15.54 -15.24
N CYS A 25 -9.44 14.37 -15.05
CA CYS A 25 -8.15 14.07 -15.68
C CYS A 25 -8.27 14.05 -17.21
N ARG A 26 -9.33 13.44 -17.76
CA ARG A 26 -9.59 13.46 -19.21
C ARG A 26 -9.82 14.86 -19.76
N TYR A 27 -10.54 15.71 -19.03
CA TYR A 27 -10.77 17.10 -19.44
C TYR A 27 -9.45 17.90 -19.52
N ILE A 28 -8.55 17.75 -18.55
CA ILE A 28 -7.24 18.41 -18.58
C ILE A 28 -6.39 17.89 -19.75
N LEU A 29 -6.46 16.59 -20.06
CA LEU A 29 -5.77 15.97 -21.20
C LEU A 29 -6.32 16.39 -22.58
N LEU A 30 -7.47 17.10 -22.67
CA LEU A 30 -7.92 17.70 -23.93
C LEU A 30 -7.12 18.98 -24.28
N ASP A 31 -6.64 19.69 -23.26
CA ASP A 31 -5.82 20.91 -23.40
C ASP A 31 -4.32 20.55 -23.37
N GLN A 32 -3.94 19.55 -22.57
CA GLN A 32 -2.55 19.16 -22.31
C GLN A 32 -2.36 17.64 -22.46
N PRO A 33 -2.47 17.10 -23.69
CA PRO A 33 -2.50 15.65 -23.95
C PRO A 33 -1.26 14.91 -23.45
N ASP A 34 -0.09 15.54 -23.51
CA ASP A 34 1.18 14.95 -23.09
C ASP A 34 1.45 15.03 -21.57
N HIS A 35 0.54 15.61 -20.77
CA HIS A 35 0.80 15.87 -19.35
C HIS A 35 0.90 14.56 -18.52
N PRO A 36 2.11 14.11 -18.14
CA PRO A 36 2.36 12.71 -17.79
C PRO A 36 1.73 12.30 -16.46
N VAL A 37 1.45 13.26 -15.58
CA VAL A 37 0.77 13.02 -14.30
C VAL A 37 -0.71 12.70 -14.53
N PHE A 38 -1.41 13.48 -15.36
CA PHE A 38 -2.85 13.29 -15.59
C PHE A 38 -3.12 12.08 -16.48
N ALA A 39 -2.23 11.76 -17.42
CA ALA A 39 -2.28 10.50 -18.18
C ALA A 39 -2.20 9.28 -17.26
N ARG A 40 -1.27 9.27 -16.29
CA ARG A 40 -1.17 8.21 -15.28
C ARG A 40 -2.37 8.17 -14.33
N MET A 41 -2.84 9.31 -13.84
CA MET A 41 -4.00 9.38 -12.95
C MET A 41 -5.29 8.91 -13.65
N ALA A 42 -5.52 9.29 -14.92
CA ALA A 42 -6.65 8.79 -15.70
C ALA A 42 -6.59 7.25 -15.84
N LEU A 43 -5.41 6.68 -16.13
CA LEU A 43 -5.24 5.23 -16.21
C LEU A 43 -5.46 4.53 -14.86
N GLN A 44 -4.97 5.10 -13.76
CA GLN A 44 -5.18 4.59 -12.40
C GLN A 44 -6.66 4.62 -12.00
N TYR A 45 -7.35 5.74 -12.23
CA TYR A 45 -8.78 5.86 -11.93
C TYR A 45 -9.62 4.92 -12.80
N LYS A 46 -9.34 4.81 -14.10
CA LYS A 46 -9.96 3.81 -14.99
C LYS A 46 -9.76 2.37 -14.51
N GLN A 47 -8.56 2.04 -14.02
CA GLN A 47 -8.28 0.72 -13.44
C GLN A 47 -9.09 0.47 -12.16
N ILE A 48 -9.30 1.49 -11.32
CA ILE A 48 -10.19 1.41 -10.15
C ILE A 48 -11.63 1.17 -10.59
N CYS A 49 -12.16 1.90 -11.58
CA CYS A 49 -13.51 1.66 -12.15
C CYS A 49 -13.71 0.18 -12.53
N LEU A 50 -12.76 -0.37 -13.29
CA LEU A 50 -12.82 -1.74 -13.80
C LEU A 50 -12.71 -2.79 -12.68
N ARG A 51 -11.86 -2.55 -11.67
CA ARG A 51 -11.71 -3.43 -10.50
C ARG A 51 -13.00 -3.45 -9.67
N THR A 52 -13.54 -2.30 -9.30
CA THR A 52 -14.77 -2.18 -8.49
C THR A 52 -15.97 -2.75 -9.23
N LEU A 53 -16.16 -2.41 -10.51
CA LEU A 53 -17.25 -2.95 -11.32
C LEU A 53 -17.16 -4.48 -11.47
N ARG A 54 -15.96 -5.03 -11.71
CA ARG A 54 -15.75 -6.48 -11.75
C ARG A 54 -16.08 -7.12 -10.40
N GLN A 55 -15.67 -6.52 -9.29
CA GLN A 55 -15.94 -7.04 -7.95
C GLN A 55 -17.45 -7.08 -7.65
N GLU A 56 -18.18 -5.99 -7.89
CA GLU A 56 -19.63 -5.91 -7.69
C GLU A 56 -20.41 -6.96 -8.50
N ILE A 57 -20.02 -7.17 -9.78
CA ILE A 57 -20.62 -8.20 -10.63
C ILE A 57 -20.26 -9.62 -10.15
N SER A 58 -19.03 -9.84 -9.67
CA SER A 58 -18.52 -11.18 -9.35
C SER A 58 -18.92 -11.70 -7.97
N THR A 59 -19.10 -10.82 -6.97
CA THR A 59 -19.37 -11.27 -5.60
C THR A 59 -20.85 -11.59 -5.37
N ASN A 60 -21.78 -10.84 -5.96
CA ASN A 60 -23.19 -11.20 -5.94
C ASN A 60 -24.03 -10.54 -7.06
N PRO A 61 -24.36 -11.27 -8.15
CA PRO A 61 -25.20 -10.76 -9.23
C PRO A 61 -26.57 -10.22 -8.79
N SER A 62 -27.12 -10.70 -7.66
CA SER A 62 -28.37 -10.17 -7.11
C SER A 62 -28.26 -8.76 -6.51
N ILE A 63 -27.05 -8.19 -6.36
CA ILE A 63 -26.81 -6.87 -5.74
C ILE A 63 -26.42 -5.79 -6.79
N ILE A 64 -26.67 -6.02 -8.09
CA ILE A 64 -26.66 -4.93 -9.08
C ILE A 64 -27.56 -3.78 -8.58
N ASN A 65 -27.00 -2.58 -8.48
CA ASN A 65 -27.64 -1.40 -7.92
C ASN A 65 -27.33 -0.14 -8.78
N ALA A 66 -27.85 1.03 -8.38
CA ALA A 66 -27.63 2.29 -9.10
C ALA A 66 -26.15 2.64 -9.29
N MET A 67 -25.31 2.29 -8.32
CA MET A 67 -23.87 2.58 -8.28
C MET A 67 -23.09 1.73 -9.27
N THR A 68 -23.40 0.43 -9.36
CA THR A 68 -22.86 -0.49 -10.37
C THR A 68 -23.14 0.01 -11.78
N VAL A 69 -24.39 0.46 -12.02
CA VAL A 69 -24.80 1.08 -13.29
C VAL A 69 -24.05 2.39 -13.55
N ALA A 70 -23.90 3.26 -12.54
CA ALA A 70 -23.16 4.51 -12.69
C ALA A 70 -21.68 4.31 -13.03
N LYS A 71 -21.01 3.35 -12.36
CA LYS A 71 -19.60 2.97 -12.62
C LYS A 71 -19.41 2.40 -14.04
N ALA A 72 -20.35 1.57 -14.51
CA ALA A 72 -20.35 1.04 -15.87
C ALA A 72 -20.64 2.10 -16.95
N VAL A 73 -21.53 3.06 -16.68
CA VAL A 73 -21.79 4.21 -17.57
C VAL A 73 -20.57 5.16 -17.62
N ALA A 74 -19.92 5.43 -16.49
CA ALA A 74 -18.71 6.25 -16.45
C ALA A 74 -17.58 5.66 -17.31
N LEU A 75 -17.38 4.34 -17.27
CA LEU A 75 -16.45 3.64 -18.16
C LEU A 75 -16.82 3.81 -19.64
N ALA A 76 -18.08 3.63 -20.02
CA ALA A 76 -18.52 3.83 -21.40
C ALA A 76 -18.22 5.25 -21.90
N ILE A 77 -18.33 6.27 -21.04
CA ILE A 77 -18.02 7.67 -21.35
C ILE A 77 -16.51 7.86 -21.53
N ASP A 78 -15.67 7.25 -20.70
CA ASP A 78 -14.21 7.29 -20.86
C ASP A 78 -13.74 6.63 -22.17
N GLU A 79 -14.37 5.52 -22.58
CA GLU A 79 -14.08 4.90 -23.87
C GLU A 79 -14.48 5.82 -25.04
N VAL A 80 -15.64 6.49 -24.99
CA VAL A 80 -16.02 7.49 -26.02
C VAL A 80 -15.01 8.64 -26.07
N ASN A 81 -14.59 9.17 -24.92
CA ASN A 81 -13.57 10.22 -24.84
C ASN A 81 -12.18 9.75 -25.29
N SER A 82 -11.94 8.44 -25.34
CA SER A 82 -10.70 7.82 -25.86
C SER A 82 -10.78 7.43 -27.34
N GLY A 83 -11.93 7.65 -28.01
CA GLY A 83 -12.20 7.18 -29.37
C GLY A 83 -12.57 5.70 -29.49
N GLU A 84 -12.61 4.96 -28.38
CA GLU A 84 -12.87 3.52 -28.30
C GLU A 84 -14.38 3.18 -28.36
N HIS A 85 -15.06 3.68 -29.38
CA HIS A 85 -16.50 3.52 -29.59
C HIS A 85 -16.95 2.04 -29.62
N SER A 86 -16.06 1.11 -30.00
CA SER A 86 -16.34 -0.33 -29.99
C SER A 86 -16.42 -0.91 -28.57
N ILE A 87 -15.62 -0.38 -27.63
CA ILE A 87 -15.57 -0.80 -26.23
C ILE A 87 -16.69 -0.07 -25.45
N ALA A 88 -16.91 1.21 -25.73
CA ALA A 88 -18.04 1.98 -25.21
C ALA A 88 -19.39 1.26 -25.46
N ARG A 89 -19.59 0.75 -26.67
CA ARG A 89 -20.81 -0.01 -27.05
C ARG A 89 -20.98 -1.26 -26.21
N LYS A 90 -19.91 -2.02 -25.94
CA LYS A 90 -19.94 -3.22 -25.09
C LYS A 90 -20.27 -2.88 -23.63
N HIS A 91 -19.73 -1.79 -23.09
CA HIS A 91 -20.09 -1.33 -21.75
C HIS A 91 -21.59 -0.95 -21.66
N LEU A 92 -22.13 -0.22 -22.64
CA LEU A 92 -23.57 0.12 -22.66
C LEU A 92 -24.48 -1.09 -22.84
N GLN A 93 -24.08 -2.10 -23.63
CA GLN A 93 -24.79 -3.38 -23.71
C GLN A 93 -24.80 -4.10 -22.36
N GLY A 94 -23.69 -4.06 -21.62
CA GLY A 94 -23.63 -4.55 -20.23
C GLY A 94 -24.57 -3.79 -19.29
N VAL A 95 -24.64 -2.46 -19.38
CA VAL A 95 -25.57 -1.62 -18.60
C VAL A 95 -27.03 -1.96 -18.92
N LEU A 96 -27.38 -2.13 -20.20
CA LEU A 96 -28.73 -2.52 -20.61
C LEU A 96 -29.12 -3.88 -20.00
N ALA A 97 -28.22 -4.87 -20.06
CA ALA A 97 -28.45 -6.18 -19.45
C ALA A 97 -28.61 -6.11 -17.91
N MET A 98 -27.80 -5.29 -17.22
CA MET A 98 -27.93 -5.03 -15.77
C MET A 98 -29.30 -4.43 -15.41
N ILE A 99 -29.77 -3.47 -16.21
CA ILE A 99 -31.09 -2.83 -16.01
C ILE A 99 -32.23 -3.81 -16.29
N GLN A 100 -32.12 -4.63 -17.35
CA GLN A 100 -33.11 -5.65 -17.69
C GLN A 100 -33.21 -6.74 -16.62
N PHE A 101 -32.07 -7.29 -16.16
CA PHE A 101 -32.00 -8.30 -15.09
C PHE A 101 -32.69 -7.85 -13.79
N LYS A 102 -32.68 -6.54 -13.52
CA LYS A 102 -33.29 -5.93 -12.34
C LYS A 102 -34.75 -5.50 -12.52
N GLY A 103 -35.40 -5.86 -13.62
CA GLY A 103 -36.80 -5.49 -13.88
C GLY A 103 -36.99 -4.04 -14.33
N GLY A 104 -35.93 -3.42 -14.89
CA GLY A 104 -35.94 -2.05 -15.40
C GLY A 104 -35.31 -1.02 -14.45
N PRO A 105 -35.41 0.28 -14.78
CA PRO A 105 -34.75 1.34 -14.02
C PRO A 105 -35.44 1.69 -12.70
N LYS A 106 -36.75 1.38 -12.54
CA LYS A 106 -37.51 1.71 -11.31
C LYS A 106 -37.00 0.94 -10.08
N PRO A 107 -36.81 -0.40 -10.10
CA PRO A 107 -36.24 -1.14 -8.97
C PRO A 107 -34.78 -0.76 -8.62
N LEU A 108 -34.05 -0.18 -9.57
CA LEU A 108 -32.69 0.35 -9.37
C LEU A 108 -32.67 1.80 -8.86
N ASN A 109 -33.83 2.45 -8.69
CA ASN A 109 -33.95 3.89 -8.42
C ASN A 109 -33.17 4.78 -9.42
N LEU A 110 -33.06 4.36 -10.69
CA LEU A 110 -32.43 5.14 -11.76
C LEU A 110 -33.36 6.28 -12.19
N THR A 111 -33.35 7.34 -11.40
CA THR A 111 -34.13 8.57 -11.61
C THR A 111 -33.21 9.76 -11.93
N GLY A 112 -33.81 10.93 -12.19
CA GLY A 112 -33.06 12.18 -12.29
C GLY A 112 -32.00 12.20 -13.40
N LEU A 113 -30.78 12.61 -13.06
CA LEU A 113 -29.70 12.82 -14.03
C LEU A 113 -29.11 11.51 -14.61
N LEU A 114 -28.96 10.44 -13.83
CA LEU A 114 -28.28 9.22 -14.30
C LEU A 114 -29.02 8.55 -15.49
N LEU A 115 -30.36 8.50 -15.43
CA LEU A 115 -31.18 8.00 -16.53
C LEU A 115 -31.07 8.87 -17.81
N ARG A 116 -30.95 10.20 -17.65
CA ARG A 116 -30.75 11.14 -18.77
C ARG A 116 -29.35 11.03 -19.39
N VAL A 117 -28.32 10.79 -18.59
CA VAL A 117 -26.96 10.50 -19.10
C VAL A 117 -26.98 9.23 -19.93
N TYR A 118 -27.48 8.13 -19.36
CA TYR A 118 -27.63 6.84 -20.05
C TYR A 118 -28.38 6.97 -21.40
N HIS A 119 -29.53 7.64 -21.41
CA HIS A 119 -30.32 7.84 -22.63
C HIS A 119 -29.59 8.73 -23.66
N ARG A 120 -28.86 9.77 -23.25
CA ARG A 120 -28.08 10.61 -24.19
C ARG A 120 -26.96 9.82 -24.86
N PHE A 121 -26.26 8.97 -24.10
CA PHE A 121 -25.14 8.19 -24.63
C PHE A 121 -25.56 7.01 -25.52
N ILE A 122 -26.68 6.32 -25.22
CA ILE A 122 -27.25 5.29 -26.11
C ILE A 122 -27.63 5.87 -27.48
N VAL A 123 -28.31 7.02 -27.50
CA VAL A 123 -28.70 7.69 -28.75
C VAL A 123 -27.47 8.15 -29.54
N SER A 124 -26.43 8.69 -28.88
CA SER A 124 -25.21 9.13 -29.58
C SER A 124 -24.36 8.01 -30.20
N LEU A 125 -24.64 6.73 -29.89
CA LEU A 125 -23.87 5.58 -30.37
C LEU A 125 -24.68 4.63 -31.28
N GLY A 126 -25.87 5.04 -31.72
CA GLY A 126 -26.69 4.31 -32.70
C GLY A 126 -27.24 2.98 -32.18
N LEU A 127 -27.57 2.90 -30.89
CA LEU A 127 -28.13 1.70 -30.25
C LEU A 127 -29.67 1.72 -30.27
N GLU A 128 -30.25 1.72 -31.46
CA GLU A 128 -31.69 2.02 -31.68
C GLU A 128 -32.66 0.91 -31.26
N ASP A 129 -32.24 -0.36 -31.23
CA ASP A 129 -33.06 -1.49 -30.76
C ASP A 129 -33.40 -1.43 -29.25
N ALA A 130 -32.75 -0.54 -28.48
CA ALA A 130 -32.94 -0.40 -27.04
C ALA A 130 -34.19 0.42 -26.65
N ASN A 131 -35.25 0.39 -27.46
CA ASN A 131 -36.49 1.16 -27.24
C ASN A 131 -37.37 0.51 -26.15
N VAL A 132 -36.92 0.60 -24.90
CA VAL A 132 -37.67 0.17 -23.71
C VAL A 132 -38.80 1.16 -23.47
N ASP A 133 -40.05 0.76 -23.70
CA ASP A 133 -41.24 1.59 -23.40
C ASP A 133 -41.45 1.69 -21.86
N LEU A 134 -40.70 2.61 -21.26
CA LEU A 134 -40.63 2.85 -19.83
C LEU A 134 -41.89 3.50 -19.24
N LEU A 135 -42.85 3.93 -20.08
CA LEU A 135 -44.12 4.47 -19.62
C LEU A 135 -45.11 3.35 -19.27
N ASN A 136 -45.19 2.29 -20.08
CA ASN A 136 -46.22 1.25 -19.96
C ASN A 136 -45.74 -0.13 -19.45
N GLY A 137 -44.44 -0.32 -19.21
CA GLY A 137 -43.95 -1.43 -18.37
C GLY A 137 -44.16 -2.85 -18.92
N LYS A 138 -44.26 -3.00 -20.24
CA LYS A 138 -44.23 -4.29 -20.92
C LYS A 138 -43.14 -4.31 -21.98
N CYS A 139 -42.36 -5.38 -22.04
CA CYS A 139 -41.37 -5.62 -23.07
C CYS A 139 -41.67 -6.96 -23.75
N ARG A 140 -41.55 -7.01 -25.08
CA ARG A 140 -41.63 -8.24 -25.89
C ARG A 140 -40.33 -8.35 -26.69
N LEU A 141 -39.65 -9.48 -26.55
CA LEU A 141 -38.51 -9.84 -27.39
C LEU A 141 -38.95 -10.89 -28.42
N SER A 142 -38.69 -10.62 -29.69
CA SER A 142 -38.64 -11.64 -30.74
C SER A 142 -37.19 -12.10 -30.89
N LEU A 143 -36.84 -13.28 -30.37
CA LEU A 143 -35.51 -13.86 -30.61
C LEU A 143 -35.42 -14.33 -32.07
N GLY A 144 -34.61 -13.61 -32.86
CA GLY A 144 -34.10 -14.10 -34.14
C GLY A 144 -32.76 -14.80 -33.92
N VAL A 145 -32.74 -16.14 -34.01
CA VAL A 145 -31.52 -16.95 -34.04
C VAL A 145 -31.44 -17.63 -35.40
N LEU A 146 -30.28 -17.53 -36.08
CA LEU A 146 -29.76 -18.39 -37.16
C LEU A 146 -28.44 -17.74 -37.65
N THR A 147 -27.27 -18.11 -37.12
CA THR A 147 -26.33 -19.18 -37.58
C THR A 147 -25.13 -18.63 -38.36
N PRO A 148 -23.93 -19.24 -38.26
CA PRO A 148 -22.70 -18.72 -38.86
C PRO A 148 -22.52 -19.15 -40.33
N SER A 149 -21.90 -18.27 -41.12
CA SER A 149 -21.39 -18.60 -42.46
C SER A 149 -19.97 -18.07 -42.65
N VAL A 150 -19.04 -18.98 -42.94
CA VAL A 150 -17.67 -18.66 -43.37
C VAL A 150 -17.73 -18.27 -44.85
N ILE A 151 -17.09 -17.16 -45.23
CA ILE A 151 -16.69 -16.90 -46.62
C ILE A 151 -15.20 -16.52 -46.62
N ASP A 152 -14.50 -17.11 -47.58
CA ASP A 152 -13.04 -17.16 -47.70
C ASP A 152 -12.47 -15.99 -48.54
N LEU A 153 -11.18 -15.70 -48.38
CA LEU A 153 -10.48 -14.67 -49.14
C LEU A 153 -10.12 -15.15 -50.55
N ARG A 154 -10.64 -14.48 -51.58
CA ARG A 154 -10.07 -14.54 -52.94
C ARG A 154 -9.89 -13.17 -53.55
N VAL A 155 -8.68 -12.95 -54.08
CA VAL A 155 -8.26 -11.73 -54.79
C VAL A 155 -8.29 -12.00 -56.30
N THR A 156 -8.91 -11.10 -57.06
CA THR A 156 -8.67 -10.96 -58.50
C THR A 156 -8.49 -9.49 -58.89
N GLN A 157 -7.29 -9.22 -59.40
CA GLN A 157 -6.81 -8.12 -60.25
C GLN A 157 -7.88 -7.52 -61.20
N ASN A 158 -7.82 -6.28 -61.70
CA ASN A 158 -6.77 -5.23 -61.73
C ASN A 158 -7.46 -3.81 -61.82
N THR A 159 -6.92 -2.63 -62.16
CA THR A 159 -5.69 -2.19 -62.87
C THR A 159 -5.30 -0.73 -62.50
N THR A 160 -4.22 -0.20 -63.10
CA THR A 160 -3.76 1.21 -63.21
C THR A 160 -4.86 2.22 -63.70
N ALA A 161 -4.80 3.55 -63.51
CA ALA A 161 -3.64 4.46 -63.48
C ALA A 161 -3.88 5.92 -62.94
N LYS A 162 -2.80 6.54 -62.41
CA LYS A 162 -2.36 7.97 -62.53
C LYS A 162 -3.24 9.20 -62.14
N LYS A 163 -2.67 10.03 -61.24
CA LYS A 163 -2.75 11.53 -61.12
C LYS A 163 -4.11 12.14 -60.66
N GLN A 164 -4.24 13.36 -60.13
CA GLN A 164 -3.30 14.50 -59.89
C GLN A 164 -3.73 15.36 -58.65
N HIS A 165 -2.92 16.34 -58.23
CA HIS A 165 -3.27 17.36 -57.21
C HIS A 165 -4.43 18.28 -57.64
N PHE A 166 -5.26 18.78 -56.69
CA PHE A 166 -5.20 20.18 -56.20
C PHE A 166 -6.00 20.44 -54.89
N LEU A 167 -6.11 21.72 -54.50
CA LEU A 167 -6.56 22.28 -53.20
C LEU A 167 -8.02 22.77 -53.15
N LEU A 168 -8.46 23.17 -51.93
CA LEU A 168 -9.63 24.01 -51.57
C LEU A 168 -11.03 23.39 -51.78
N GLY A 169 -11.98 23.41 -50.85
CA GLY A 169 -12.16 24.17 -49.61
C GLY A 169 -13.66 24.28 -49.26
N ARG A 170 -13.99 24.81 -48.07
CA ARG A 170 -15.35 25.08 -47.53
C ARG A 170 -16.24 23.87 -47.18
N GLN A 171 -17.24 23.97 -46.28
CA GLN A 171 -17.37 24.67 -44.97
C GLN A 171 -18.81 24.43 -44.43
N ALA A 172 -18.96 24.06 -43.15
CA ALA A 172 -20.20 24.12 -42.33
C ALA A 172 -21.46 23.39 -42.88
N GLY A 173 -22.50 23.08 -42.09
CA GLY A 173 -22.70 23.05 -40.63
C GLY A 173 -23.57 21.82 -40.29
N ILE A 174 -23.76 21.38 -39.04
CA ILE A 174 -24.50 22.02 -37.92
C ILE A 174 -23.88 21.44 -36.62
N ALA A 175 -23.34 22.21 -35.67
CA ALA A 175 -23.91 23.30 -34.86
C ALA A 175 -24.75 22.85 -33.63
N THR A 176 -24.04 22.49 -32.56
CA THR A 176 -24.26 22.95 -31.16
C THR A 176 -25.56 22.63 -30.42
N ILE A 177 -25.50 21.73 -29.42
CA ILE A 177 -26.39 21.76 -28.22
C ILE A 177 -25.61 21.47 -26.91
N LEU A 178 -25.03 22.54 -26.36
CA LEU A 178 -24.61 22.78 -24.96
C LEU A 178 -24.32 24.29 -24.88
N PRO A 179 -24.82 25.03 -23.86
CA PRO A 179 -24.36 24.97 -22.47
C PRO A 179 -25.57 24.82 -21.49
N THR A 180 -25.53 24.99 -20.16
CA THR A 180 -24.60 25.71 -19.26
C THR A 180 -24.62 25.13 -17.84
N LEU A 181 -23.45 25.07 -17.18
CA LEU A 181 -23.32 25.41 -15.75
C LEU A 181 -21.86 25.74 -15.39
N VAL A 182 -21.60 27.03 -15.16
CA VAL A 182 -20.36 27.64 -14.62
C VAL A 182 -19.04 27.37 -15.35
N TYR A 183 -18.62 28.30 -16.22
CA TYR A 183 -17.60 29.31 -15.89
C TYR A 183 -17.42 30.32 -17.05
N THR A 184 -16.96 31.54 -16.74
CA THR A 184 -16.71 32.63 -17.71
C THR A 184 -15.21 32.89 -17.87
N PRO A 185 -14.70 33.18 -19.09
CA PRO A 185 -13.27 33.33 -19.35
C PRO A 185 -12.75 34.78 -19.20
N ILE A 186 -11.43 34.89 -19.04
CA ILE A 186 -10.64 36.06 -19.45
C ILE A 186 -9.59 35.58 -20.46
N ASN A 187 -9.29 36.41 -21.46
CA ASN A 187 -8.61 36.05 -22.72
C ASN A 187 -7.09 36.33 -22.68
N PRO A 188 -6.25 35.39 -23.14
CA PRO A 188 -4.91 35.68 -23.63
C PRO A 188 -4.69 35.23 -25.09
N ASN A 189 -4.46 36.17 -25.99
CA ASN A 189 -3.71 35.92 -27.23
C ASN A 189 -2.23 36.21 -26.97
N LEU A 190 -1.31 35.24 -27.10
CA LEU A 190 0.06 35.54 -27.57
C LEU A 190 0.84 34.34 -28.15
N MET A 191 1.70 34.69 -29.09
CA MET A 191 2.57 33.94 -30.00
C MET A 191 3.45 32.80 -29.42
N ALA A 192 3.31 31.61 -30.03
CA ALA A 192 4.21 31.02 -31.04
C ALA A 192 5.72 30.72 -30.79
N LEU A 193 6.09 29.52 -31.26
CA LEU A 193 7.35 29.10 -31.94
C LEU A 193 8.58 28.58 -31.17
N SER A 194 9.35 27.75 -31.90
CA SER A 194 10.56 26.97 -31.57
C SER A 194 10.37 25.81 -30.56
N GLY A 195 10.97 24.62 -30.74
CA GLY A 195 11.59 24.03 -31.94
C GLY A 195 13.03 23.53 -31.76
N SER A 196 13.19 22.23 -31.50
CA SER A 196 14.42 21.49 -31.80
C SER A 196 14.14 19.99 -31.93
N THR A 197 14.82 19.33 -32.87
CA THR A 197 14.68 17.88 -33.12
C THR A 197 15.82 17.11 -32.47
N PHE A 198 15.49 16.04 -31.76
CA PHE A 198 16.39 14.89 -31.60
C PHE A 198 15.71 13.66 -32.18
N GLY A 199 16.33 13.07 -33.21
CA GLY A 199 15.84 11.87 -33.86
C GLY A 199 16.59 10.62 -33.39
N LEU A 200 15.84 9.53 -33.20
CA LEU A 200 16.37 8.17 -33.14
C LEU A 200 15.48 7.29 -34.02
N SER A 201 16.07 6.53 -34.93
CA SER A 201 15.36 5.81 -35.98
C SER A 201 15.30 4.31 -35.72
N LEU A 202 14.10 3.76 -35.82
CA LEU A 202 13.78 2.40 -36.31
C LEU A 202 14.65 1.23 -35.83
N SER A 203 14.03 0.34 -35.05
CA SER A 203 13.96 -1.07 -35.47
C SER A 203 12.57 -1.64 -35.16
N THR A 204 12.07 -2.50 -36.03
CA THR A 204 10.79 -3.20 -35.87
C THR A 204 11.06 -4.71 -35.87
N GLU A 205 11.35 -5.27 -34.69
CA GLU A 205 11.48 -6.70 -34.51
C GLU A 205 10.56 -7.20 -33.38
N THR A 206 10.02 -8.41 -33.56
CA THR A 206 9.01 -9.01 -32.70
C THR A 206 9.63 -9.61 -31.43
N GLY A 207 9.97 -8.75 -30.46
CA GLY A 207 10.45 -9.14 -29.14
C GLY A 207 9.39 -8.91 -28.05
N GLY A 208 8.75 -9.98 -27.58
CA GLY A 208 7.70 -9.93 -26.54
C GLY A 208 8.23 -9.66 -25.13
N PHE A 209 8.76 -8.45 -24.86
CA PHE A 209 9.27 -8.06 -23.55
C PHE A 209 8.16 -7.73 -22.54
N TRP A 210 7.40 -8.74 -22.15
CA TRP A 210 6.54 -8.68 -20.97
C TRP A 210 7.40 -8.67 -19.70
N ILE A 211 7.92 -7.50 -19.33
CA ILE A 211 8.32 -7.26 -17.93
C ILE A 211 7.04 -7.20 -17.11
N ALA A 212 6.51 -8.37 -16.77
CA ALA A 212 5.47 -8.52 -15.78
C ALA A 212 6.05 -8.09 -14.44
N ILE A 213 5.85 -6.82 -14.09
CA ILE A 213 6.09 -6.32 -12.75
C ILE A 213 4.96 -6.89 -11.88
N GLU A 214 5.16 -8.12 -11.38
CA GLU A 214 4.22 -8.85 -10.51
C GLU A 214 4.11 -8.21 -9.12
N THR A 215 3.61 -6.98 -9.07
CA THR A 215 3.07 -6.38 -7.84
C THR A 215 1.98 -7.27 -7.27
N LEU A 216 2.05 -7.55 -5.97
CA LEU A 216 1.12 -8.47 -5.31
C LEU A 216 -0.34 -8.02 -5.50
N SER A 217 -1.18 -8.95 -5.94
CA SER A 217 -2.59 -8.64 -6.22
C SER A 217 -3.38 -8.38 -4.92
N ILE A 218 -4.28 -7.39 -4.95
CA ILE A 218 -5.19 -7.12 -3.83
C ILE A 218 -6.00 -8.39 -3.51
N GLY A 219 -6.15 -8.72 -2.23
CA GLY A 219 -6.72 -9.98 -1.76
C GLY A 219 -5.73 -11.14 -1.61
N SER A 220 -4.46 -10.97 -2.01
CA SER A 220 -3.39 -11.93 -1.70
C SER A 220 -3.19 -12.08 -0.19
N TRP A 221 -2.75 -13.27 0.24
CA TRP A 221 -2.35 -13.50 1.63
C TRP A 221 -0.94 -12.99 1.90
N VAL A 222 -0.76 -12.35 3.05
CA VAL A 222 0.50 -11.88 3.61
C VAL A 222 0.67 -12.52 4.99
N LEU A 223 1.80 -13.19 5.24
CA LEU A 223 2.16 -13.72 6.55
C LEU A 223 2.83 -12.62 7.37
N VAL A 224 2.34 -12.32 8.58
CA VAL A 224 2.99 -11.40 9.53
C VAL A 224 3.28 -12.15 10.81
N THR A 225 4.56 -12.35 11.12
CA THR A 225 4.95 -13.10 12.32
C THR A 225 5.04 -12.21 13.55
N GLY A 226 4.69 -12.74 14.73
CA GLY A 226 4.67 -11.95 15.96
C GLY A 226 3.54 -10.91 15.98
N ALA A 227 2.39 -11.27 15.43
CA ALA A 227 1.27 -10.38 15.09
C ALA A 227 0.74 -9.51 16.24
N SER A 228 0.89 -9.98 17.48
CA SER A 228 0.50 -9.26 18.70
C SER A 228 1.56 -8.26 19.20
N GLY A 229 2.61 -8.01 18.42
CA GLY A 229 3.63 -7.00 18.70
C GLY A 229 3.22 -5.60 18.22
N PHE A 230 3.80 -4.57 18.86
CA PHE A 230 3.45 -3.16 18.61
C PHE A 230 3.52 -2.78 17.12
N LEU A 231 4.69 -2.89 16.49
CA LEU A 231 4.87 -2.65 15.05
C LEU A 231 4.02 -3.61 14.18
N ALA A 232 3.99 -4.90 14.52
CA ALA A 232 3.28 -5.91 13.75
C ALA A 232 1.78 -5.61 13.65
N SER A 233 1.15 -5.14 14.73
CA SER A 233 -0.27 -4.77 14.73
C SER A 233 -0.61 -3.61 13.78
N HIS A 234 0.30 -2.63 13.63
CA HIS A 234 0.16 -1.55 12.64
C HIS A 234 0.40 -2.03 11.21
N VAL A 235 1.39 -2.90 10.99
CA VAL A 235 1.64 -3.55 9.69
C VAL A 235 0.40 -4.35 9.23
N ILE A 236 -0.18 -5.17 10.12
CA ILE A 236 -1.39 -5.94 9.86
C ILE A 236 -2.54 -5.01 9.48
N TRP A 237 -2.78 -3.95 10.25
CA TRP A 237 -3.83 -2.97 9.95
C TRP A 237 -3.64 -2.34 8.57
N GLN A 238 -2.44 -1.87 8.22
CA GLN A 238 -2.19 -1.22 6.94
C GLN A 238 -2.31 -2.14 5.72
N PHE A 239 -2.00 -3.45 5.86
CA PHE A 239 -2.28 -4.43 4.80
C PHE A 239 -3.78 -4.70 4.64
N LEU A 240 -4.51 -4.89 5.73
CA LEU A 240 -5.96 -5.14 5.72
C LEU A 240 -6.74 -3.96 5.13
N ASP A 241 -6.35 -2.74 5.50
CA ASP A 241 -6.87 -1.46 4.98
C ASP A 241 -6.66 -1.31 3.45
N ARG A 242 -5.56 -1.85 2.92
CA ARG A 242 -5.25 -1.94 1.48
C ARG A 242 -5.92 -3.13 0.78
N GLY A 243 -6.82 -3.85 1.46
CA GLY A 243 -7.56 -4.99 0.91
C GLY A 243 -6.74 -6.28 0.77
N PHE A 244 -5.57 -6.38 1.39
CA PHE A 244 -4.85 -7.65 1.50
C PHE A 244 -5.43 -8.52 2.60
N ARG A 245 -5.13 -9.82 2.55
CA ARG A 245 -5.49 -10.79 3.61
C ARG A 245 -4.25 -11.05 4.45
N VAL A 246 -4.40 -11.11 5.76
CA VAL A 246 -3.25 -11.21 6.67
C VAL A 246 -3.36 -12.44 7.56
N ARG A 247 -2.31 -13.25 7.56
CA ARG A 247 -2.16 -14.39 8.46
C ARG A 247 -1.15 -14.01 9.54
N GLY A 248 -1.63 -13.75 10.75
CA GLY A 248 -0.79 -13.37 11.88
C GLY A 248 -0.29 -14.58 12.65
N THR A 249 1.02 -14.75 12.86
CA THR A 249 1.52 -15.78 13.79
C THR A 249 1.69 -15.25 15.21
N VAL A 250 1.30 -16.05 16.20
CA VAL A 250 1.36 -15.72 17.63
C VAL A 250 1.78 -16.96 18.42
N ARG A 251 2.42 -16.78 19.60
CA ARG A 251 2.86 -17.91 20.44
C ARG A 251 1.67 -18.69 21.01
N ASP A 252 0.62 -17.98 21.43
CA ASP A 252 -0.68 -18.52 21.81
C ASP A 252 -1.79 -17.62 21.24
N VAL A 253 -2.78 -18.21 20.58
CA VAL A 253 -3.92 -17.49 19.99
C VAL A 253 -4.84 -16.93 21.08
N ARG A 254 -4.98 -17.60 22.22
CA ARG A 254 -5.84 -17.21 23.35
C ARG A 254 -5.41 -15.88 23.96
N GLU A 255 -4.10 -15.67 24.07
CA GLU A 255 -3.48 -14.42 24.54
C GLU A 255 -3.59 -13.25 23.56
N CYS A 256 -4.09 -13.51 22.35
CA CYS A 256 -4.07 -12.60 21.20
C CYS A 256 -5.45 -12.38 20.56
N LEU A 257 -6.54 -12.84 21.20
CA LEU A 257 -7.92 -12.71 20.70
C LEU A 257 -8.35 -11.26 20.45
N TRP A 258 -7.71 -10.28 21.09
CA TRP A 258 -7.92 -8.84 20.81
C TRP A 258 -7.64 -8.44 19.35
N LEU A 259 -6.82 -9.22 18.61
CA LEU A 259 -6.60 -9.06 17.17
C LEU A 259 -7.81 -9.55 16.33
N LEU A 260 -8.83 -10.13 16.93
CA LEU A 260 -10.09 -10.52 16.30
C LEU A 260 -11.25 -9.59 16.71
N GLU A 261 -10.94 -8.53 17.46
CA GLU A 261 -11.89 -7.61 18.10
C GLU A 261 -11.62 -6.15 17.68
N GLY A 262 -12.41 -5.21 18.19
CA GLY A 262 -12.21 -3.78 17.98
C GLY A 262 -12.07 -3.40 16.49
N ARG A 263 -10.97 -2.69 16.15
CA ARG A 263 -10.68 -2.29 14.75
C ARG A 263 -10.35 -3.44 13.80
N PHE A 264 -10.06 -4.65 14.32
CA PHE A 264 -9.77 -5.83 13.50
C PHE A 264 -10.99 -6.72 13.28
N LYS A 265 -12.07 -6.54 14.06
CA LYS A 265 -13.25 -7.40 14.07
C LYS A 265 -13.80 -7.71 12.68
N THR A 266 -14.11 -6.69 11.87
CA THR A 266 -14.68 -6.86 10.53
C THR A 266 -13.79 -7.69 9.59
N TYR A 267 -12.47 -7.56 9.74
CA TYR A 267 -11.48 -8.33 8.97
C TYR A 267 -11.36 -9.78 9.45
N ALA A 268 -11.57 -10.04 10.74
CA ALA A 268 -11.67 -11.40 11.26
C ALA A 268 -12.97 -12.09 10.80
N GLU A 269 -14.11 -11.40 10.93
CA GLU A 269 -15.44 -11.90 10.55
C GLU A 269 -15.57 -12.19 9.04
N ASN A 270 -14.98 -11.35 8.17
CA ASN A 270 -14.93 -11.62 6.73
C ASN A 270 -13.79 -12.57 6.30
N GLY A 271 -12.97 -13.04 7.24
CA GLY A 271 -11.87 -13.97 7.00
C GLY A 271 -10.69 -13.40 6.21
N ALA A 272 -10.53 -12.07 6.16
CA ALA A 272 -9.31 -11.42 5.68
C ALA A 272 -8.16 -11.55 6.70
N LEU A 273 -8.44 -11.49 8.00
CA LEU A 273 -7.47 -11.73 9.08
C LEU A 273 -7.66 -13.13 9.67
N LYS A 274 -6.55 -13.86 9.86
CA LYS A 274 -6.50 -15.14 10.59
C LYS A 274 -5.29 -15.20 11.50
N LEU A 275 -5.43 -15.81 12.67
CA LEU A 275 -4.32 -16.12 13.57
C LEU A 275 -3.88 -17.58 13.44
N VAL A 276 -2.58 -17.83 13.56
CA VAL A 276 -1.97 -19.17 13.56
C VAL A 276 -1.00 -19.27 14.74
N ALA A 277 -1.03 -20.39 15.45
CA ALA A 277 -0.10 -20.66 16.55
C ALA A 277 1.27 -21.04 16.00
N VAL A 278 2.32 -20.32 16.40
CA VAL A 278 3.73 -20.69 16.25
C VAL A 278 4.37 -20.50 17.63
N PRO A 279 4.32 -21.52 18.52
CA PRO A 279 4.71 -21.37 19.93
C PRO A 279 6.21 -21.06 20.12
N ASP A 280 7.04 -21.73 19.32
CA ASP A 280 8.48 -21.53 19.22
C ASP A 280 8.84 -21.24 17.76
N LEU A 281 9.68 -20.22 17.55
CA LEU A 281 10.14 -19.80 16.23
C LEU A 281 11.39 -20.56 15.76
N SER A 282 12.11 -21.21 16.69
CA SER A 282 13.44 -21.80 16.46
C SER A 282 13.42 -23.25 15.96
N ILE A 283 12.24 -23.88 15.97
CA ILE A 283 12.04 -25.26 15.49
C ILE A 283 11.96 -25.25 13.96
N ASP A 284 12.75 -26.09 13.28
CA ASP A 284 12.65 -26.28 11.83
C ASP A 284 11.25 -26.78 11.45
N GLY A 285 10.67 -26.21 10.39
CA GLY A 285 9.28 -26.47 9.97
C GLY A 285 8.18 -25.75 10.77
N ALA A 286 8.51 -24.97 11.81
CA ALA A 286 7.54 -24.23 12.62
C ALA A 286 6.63 -23.27 11.84
N TYR A 287 7.03 -22.88 10.62
CA TYR A 287 6.26 -22.00 9.74
C TYR A 287 5.59 -22.73 8.56
N ASP A 288 5.71 -24.05 8.41
CA ASP A 288 5.24 -24.78 7.22
C ASP A 288 3.72 -24.65 6.97
N GLU A 289 2.89 -24.79 8.01
CA GLU A 289 1.44 -24.51 7.89
C GLU A 289 1.16 -23.00 7.77
N ALA A 290 2.04 -22.17 8.33
CA ALA A 290 1.87 -20.71 8.34
C ALA A 290 2.16 -20.08 6.97
N VAL A 291 3.07 -20.63 6.16
CA VAL A 291 3.38 -20.09 4.81
C VAL A 291 2.35 -20.49 3.74
N LYS A 292 1.62 -21.60 3.88
CA LYS A 292 0.80 -22.18 2.78
C LYS A 292 -0.10 -21.17 2.06
N GLY A 293 0.16 -20.92 0.78
CA GLY A 293 -0.56 -19.99 -0.08
C GLY A 293 -0.43 -18.50 0.29
N VAL A 294 0.68 -18.07 0.90
CA VAL A 294 0.98 -16.63 1.11
C VAL A 294 1.90 -16.09 0.02
N ALA A 295 1.58 -14.90 -0.51
CA ALA A 295 2.37 -14.23 -1.53
C ALA A 295 3.55 -13.43 -0.96
N ALA A 296 3.48 -13.05 0.32
CA ALA A 296 4.54 -12.33 1.01
C ALA A 296 4.66 -12.73 2.49
N ILE A 297 5.84 -12.50 3.06
CA ILE A 297 6.16 -12.77 4.47
C ILE A 297 6.82 -11.54 5.09
N LEU A 298 6.35 -11.12 6.28
CA LEU A 298 7.02 -10.15 7.13
C LEU A 298 7.45 -10.83 8.43
N HIS A 299 8.76 -11.01 8.59
CA HIS A 299 9.35 -11.62 9.77
C HIS A 299 9.69 -10.56 10.82
N ILE A 300 8.74 -10.32 11.74
CA ILE A 300 8.79 -9.32 12.83
C ILE A 300 8.92 -10.01 14.20
N ALA A 301 8.67 -11.33 14.28
CA ALA A 301 8.79 -12.10 15.51
C ALA A 301 10.23 -12.09 16.08
N TYR A 302 10.35 -12.03 17.41
CA TYR A 302 11.63 -12.15 18.10
C TYR A 302 11.49 -12.74 19.51
N VAL A 303 12.62 -13.18 20.08
CA VAL A 303 12.73 -13.66 21.46
C VAL A 303 12.79 -12.48 22.42
N THR A 304 11.86 -12.43 23.36
CA THR A 304 11.66 -11.31 24.31
C THR A 304 12.33 -11.55 25.66
N ARG A 305 13.40 -12.37 25.73
CA ARG A 305 14.14 -12.68 26.95
C ARG A 305 15.32 -11.72 27.11
N ILE A 306 15.48 -11.16 28.31
CA ILE A 306 16.68 -10.42 28.72
C ILE A 306 17.40 -11.32 29.72
N VAL A 307 18.37 -12.09 29.22
CA VAL A 307 19.13 -13.08 30.01
C VAL A 307 20.62 -13.02 29.64
N PRO A 308 21.55 -13.29 30.58
CA PRO A 308 22.99 -13.19 30.31
C PRO A 308 23.53 -14.19 29.28
N ASP A 309 22.96 -15.39 29.20
CA ASP A 309 23.48 -16.43 28.29
C ASP A 309 23.17 -16.10 26.82
N PRO A 310 24.18 -15.90 25.95
CA PRO A 310 23.96 -15.65 24.52
C PRO A 310 23.24 -16.80 23.82
N ASN A 311 23.33 -18.05 24.31
CA ASN A 311 22.67 -19.21 23.73
C ASN A 311 21.14 -19.15 23.87
N GLU A 312 20.61 -18.52 24.92
CA GLU A 312 19.16 -18.35 25.10
C GLU A 312 18.55 -17.25 24.21
N VAL A 313 19.38 -16.43 23.54
CA VAL A 313 18.92 -15.25 22.78
C VAL A 313 19.36 -15.31 21.32
N ILE A 314 20.66 -15.52 21.06
CA ILE A 314 21.24 -15.48 19.71
C ILE A 314 20.90 -16.75 18.94
N THR A 315 21.17 -17.93 19.53
CA THR A 315 20.95 -19.23 18.90
C THR A 315 19.50 -19.44 18.41
N PRO A 316 18.44 -19.23 19.23
CA PRO A 316 17.06 -19.38 18.75
C PRO A 316 16.66 -18.35 17.69
N MET A 317 17.19 -17.12 17.74
CA MET A 317 16.93 -16.12 16.70
C MET A 317 17.54 -16.52 15.35
N VAL A 318 18.80 -17.01 15.33
CA VAL A 318 19.44 -17.50 14.10
C VAL A 318 18.75 -18.76 13.58
N ALA A 319 18.31 -19.67 14.46
CA ALA A 319 17.52 -20.83 14.07
C ALA A 319 16.17 -20.45 13.47
N GLY A 320 15.48 -19.45 14.02
CA GLY A 320 14.18 -19.01 13.49
C GLY A 320 14.24 -18.38 12.10
N ILE A 321 15.36 -17.72 11.75
CA ILE A 321 15.61 -17.30 10.35
C ILE A 321 15.70 -18.52 9.44
N ARG A 322 16.46 -19.56 9.81
CA ARG A 322 16.52 -20.79 9.00
C ARG A 322 15.15 -21.44 8.86
N SER A 323 14.40 -21.59 9.95
CA SER A 323 13.06 -22.18 9.93
C SER A 323 12.13 -21.46 8.95
N ILE A 324 11.96 -20.14 9.08
CA ILE A 324 11.02 -19.42 8.20
C ILE A 324 11.49 -19.33 6.74
N MET A 325 12.80 -19.19 6.50
CA MET A 325 13.34 -19.14 5.14
C MET A 325 13.25 -20.51 4.45
N ASN A 326 13.46 -21.61 5.19
CA ASN A 326 13.25 -22.97 4.69
C ASN A 326 11.77 -23.21 4.32
N SER A 327 10.83 -22.86 5.21
CA SER A 327 9.39 -22.94 4.91
C SER A 327 9.02 -22.10 3.68
N ALA A 328 9.55 -20.87 3.57
CA ALA A 328 9.28 -19.98 2.45
C ALA A 328 9.76 -20.53 1.11
N VAL A 329 10.91 -21.23 1.08
CA VAL A 329 11.42 -21.87 -0.15
C VAL A 329 10.53 -23.03 -0.62
N GLN A 330 9.80 -23.69 0.28
CA GLN A 330 8.82 -24.73 -0.11
C GLN A 330 7.49 -24.14 -0.65
N GLU A 331 7.18 -22.87 -0.37
CA GLU A 331 5.94 -22.23 -0.81
C GLU A 331 6.17 -21.36 -2.07
N SER A 332 5.93 -21.97 -3.24
CA SER A 332 6.14 -21.35 -4.55
C SER A 332 5.30 -20.09 -4.82
N SER A 333 4.25 -19.83 -4.03
CA SER A 333 3.48 -18.58 -4.11
C SER A 333 4.17 -17.37 -3.46
N VAL A 334 5.16 -17.55 -2.57
CA VAL A 334 5.93 -16.43 -2.01
C VAL A 334 6.71 -15.71 -3.11
N LYS A 335 6.67 -14.37 -3.10
CA LYS A 335 7.38 -13.48 -4.03
C LYS A 335 8.26 -12.45 -3.32
N GLU A 336 7.86 -12.03 -2.11
CA GLU A 336 8.50 -10.94 -1.37
C GLU A 336 8.62 -11.29 0.12
N ILE A 337 9.81 -11.13 0.71
CA ILE A 337 10.04 -11.27 2.15
C ILE A 337 10.64 -9.99 2.72
N VAL A 338 10.08 -9.49 3.82
CA VAL A 338 10.65 -8.41 4.64
C VAL A 338 11.06 -8.95 6.00
N PHE A 339 12.32 -8.73 6.39
CA PHE A 339 12.80 -9.00 7.75
C PHE A 339 12.93 -7.70 8.55
N THR A 340 12.39 -7.68 9.78
CA THR A 340 12.58 -6.57 10.72
C THR A 340 13.83 -6.81 11.57
N SER A 341 14.96 -6.22 11.14
CA SER A 341 16.22 -6.16 11.89
C SER A 341 16.14 -5.08 12.98
N SER A 342 17.18 -4.26 13.17
CA SER A 342 17.21 -3.07 14.02
C SER A 342 18.42 -2.21 13.66
N ALA A 343 18.38 -0.91 13.97
CA ALA A 343 19.54 -0.01 13.98
C ALA A 343 20.76 -0.64 14.70
N LEU A 344 20.50 -1.39 15.77
CA LEU A 344 21.50 -2.07 16.59
C LEU A 344 22.22 -3.24 15.88
N ALA A 345 21.76 -3.67 14.70
CA ALA A 345 22.51 -4.58 13.83
C ALA A 345 23.57 -3.87 12.97
N ALA A 346 23.40 -2.56 12.73
CA ALA A 346 24.28 -1.75 11.89
C ALA A 346 25.22 -0.85 12.71
N SER A 347 24.82 -0.43 13.91
CA SER A 347 25.61 0.46 14.78
C SER A 347 25.28 0.24 16.26
N SER A 348 26.28 0.36 17.13
CA SER A 348 26.01 0.67 18.55
C SER A 348 25.42 2.08 18.68
N LEU A 349 24.51 2.28 19.62
CA LEU A 349 23.82 3.56 19.88
C LEU A 349 24.11 4.00 21.33
N ALA A 350 25.34 4.45 21.58
CA ALA A 350 25.82 4.79 22.92
C ALA A 350 26.59 6.13 22.95
N GLN A 351 26.65 6.75 24.12
CA GLN A 351 27.38 7.99 24.34
C GLN A 351 28.88 7.80 23.99
N ASN A 352 29.47 8.82 23.36
CA ASN A 352 30.87 8.87 22.91
C ASN A 352 31.30 7.86 21.84
N ILE A 353 30.44 6.92 21.42
CA ILE A 353 30.68 6.14 20.20
C ILE A 353 30.30 6.99 18.98
N ASP A 354 31.19 7.03 18.01
CA ASP A 354 31.00 7.68 16.72
C ASP A 354 31.38 6.70 15.61
N ASN A 355 30.36 6.11 14.98
CA ASN A 355 30.52 5.18 13.86
C ASN A 355 30.43 5.90 12.50
N GLY A 356 30.50 7.24 12.48
CA GLY A 356 30.46 8.06 11.27
C GLY A 356 29.07 8.07 10.61
N MET A 357 29.02 7.73 9.32
CA MET A 357 27.78 7.63 8.54
C MET A 357 27.41 6.16 8.37
N VAL A 358 26.30 5.75 8.99
CA VAL A 358 25.76 4.40 8.89
C VAL A 358 24.94 4.24 7.62
N ASP A 359 25.28 3.22 6.85
CA ASP A 359 24.75 2.96 5.51
C ASP A 359 24.16 1.53 5.41
N ARG A 360 24.11 0.98 4.21
CA ARG A 360 23.66 -0.40 3.95
C ARG A 360 24.73 -1.46 4.31
N LYS A 361 26.01 -1.09 4.39
CA LYS A 361 27.15 -1.99 4.61
C LYS A 361 27.66 -2.03 6.04
N SER A 362 27.23 -1.08 6.88
CA SER A 362 27.61 -0.96 8.29
C SER A 362 27.14 -2.15 9.13
N TRP A 363 28.00 -2.72 9.98
CA TRP A 363 27.69 -3.87 10.84
C TRP A 363 28.21 -3.68 12.26
N ASN A 364 27.38 -3.98 13.26
CA ASN A 364 27.72 -3.87 14.67
C ASN A 364 28.44 -5.13 15.20
N ASP A 365 29.50 -5.56 14.53
CA ASP A 365 30.14 -6.87 14.80
C ASP A 365 30.79 -6.97 16.19
N ALA A 366 31.22 -5.84 16.76
CA ALA A 366 31.66 -5.76 18.16
C ALA A 366 30.59 -6.26 19.16
N ALA A 367 29.30 -6.18 18.82
CA ALA A 367 28.25 -6.76 19.67
C ALA A 367 28.29 -8.30 19.69
N LEU A 368 28.65 -8.96 18.57
CA LEU A 368 28.86 -10.41 18.55
C LEU A 368 30.08 -10.80 19.38
N GLU A 369 31.19 -10.08 19.23
CA GLU A 369 32.43 -10.32 19.96
C GLU A 369 32.23 -10.21 21.47
N VAL A 370 31.50 -9.19 21.93
CA VAL A 370 31.20 -8.97 23.36
C VAL A 370 30.17 -9.96 23.90
N ALA A 371 29.15 -10.35 23.11
CA ALA A 371 28.16 -11.33 23.55
C ALA A 371 28.72 -12.76 23.66
N TRP A 372 29.66 -13.14 22.78
CA TRP A 372 30.32 -14.45 22.78
C TRP A 372 31.65 -14.48 23.56
N ALA A 373 31.92 -13.47 24.39
CA ALA A 373 33.06 -13.49 25.32
C ALA A 373 32.98 -14.70 26.26
N PRO A 374 34.10 -15.30 26.70
CA PRO A 374 34.08 -16.47 27.58
C PRO A 374 33.36 -16.22 28.91
N PRO A 375 32.65 -17.23 29.47
CA PRO A 375 31.92 -17.10 30.73
C PRO A 375 32.85 -16.73 31.91
N PRO A 376 32.33 -16.11 32.99
CA PRO A 376 30.91 -16.05 33.37
C PRO A 376 30.09 -14.94 32.69
N TYR A 377 28.91 -15.32 32.19
CA TYR A 377 27.94 -14.39 31.62
C TYR A 377 27.26 -13.53 32.70
N GLY A 378 27.72 -12.29 32.86
CA GLY A 378 27.11 -11.28 33.74
C GLY A 378 26.00 -10.47 33.07
N MET A 379 25.25 -9.66 33.84
CA MET A 379 24.13 -8.83 33.34
C MET A 379 24.53 -7.84 32.21
N SER A 380 25.82 -7.51 32.09
CA SER A 380 26.38 -6.80 30.94
C SER A 380 26.10 -7.51 29.60
N HIS A 381 26.18 -8.84 29.56
CA HIS A 381 25.89 -9.63 28.37
C HIS A 381 24.40 -9.56 28.02
N ALA A 382 23.50 -9.56 29.01
CA ALA A 382 22.06 -9.50 28.76
C ALA A 382 21.62 -8.25 27.98
N MET A 383 22.34 -7.13 28.14
CA MET A 383 22.11 -5.91 27.36
C MET A 383 22.67 -5.98 25.94
N VAL A 384 23.77 -6.72 25.72
CA VAL A 384 24.44 -6.87 24.41
C VAL A 384 23.86 -8.02 23.59
N ASN A 385 23.27 -9.03 24.23
CA ASN A 385 22.64 -10.19 23.59
C ASN A 385 21.51 -9.80 22.64
N TYR A 386 20.75 -8.72 22.91
CA TYR A 386 19.75 -8.23 21.96
C TYR A 386 20.39 -7.64 20.68
N PRO A 387 21.28 -6.63 20.73
CA PRO A 387 22.08 -6.20 19.58
C PRO A 387 22.74 -7.37 18.83
N ALA A 388 23.44 -8.25 19.53
CA ALA A 388 24.15 -9.39 18.96
C ALA A 388 23.19 -10.37 18.24
N SER A 389 22.02 -10.66 18.81
CA SER A 389 21.01 -11.50 18.15
C SER A 389 20.46 -10.87 16.88
N LYS A 390 20.36 -9.53 16.82
CA LYS A 390 19.94 -8.81 15.61
C LYS A 390 21.03 -8.82 14.53
N VAL A 391 22.31 -8.63 14.88
CA VAL A 391 23.43 -8.82 13.94
C VAL A 391 23.45 -10.25 13.39
N ALA A 392 23.38 -11.26 14.27
CA ALA A 392 23.46 -12.67 13.88
C ALA A 392 22.27 -13.12 13.00
N ALA A 393 21.04 -12.75 13.38
CA ALA A 393 19.85 -13.06 12.60
C ALA A 393 19.89 -12.37 11.22
N GLU A 394 20.26 -11.09 11.15
CA GLU A 394 20.33 -10.39 9.87
C GLU A 394 21.45 -10.93 8.97
N LYS A 395 22.62 -11.27 9.52
CA LYS A 395 23.67 -11.97 8.77
C LYS A 395 23.22 -13.34 8.28
N GLN A 396 22.39 -14.06 9.04
CA GLN A 396 21.79 -15.33 8.58
C GLN A 396 20.75 -15.12 7.46
N VAL A 397 20.03 -13.99 7.42
CA VAL A 397 19.16 -13.63 6.29
C VAL A 397 19.99 -13.42 5.03
N TRP A 398 20.98 -12.51 5.07
CA TRP A 398 21.80 -12.21 3.88
C TRP A 398 22.61 -13.41 3.41
N ARG A 399 23.18 -14.20 4.33
CA ARG A 399 23.84 -15.46 3.99
C ARG A 399 22.90 -16.43 3.27
N PHE A 400 21.62 -16.53 3.67
CA PHE A 400 20.65 -17.37 2.99
C PHE A 400 20.34 -16.86 1.56
N VAL A 401 20.35 -15.55 1.34
CA VAL A 401 20.21 -14.91 0.02
C VAL A 401 21.45 -15.15 -0.86
N GLU A 402 22.65 -15.15 -0.29
CA GLU A 402 23.90 -15.39 -1.01
C GLU A 402 24.11 -16.87 -1.37
N GLU A 403 23.75 -17.80 -0.47
CA GLU A 403 23.94 -19.24 -0.66
C GLU A 403 22.88 -19.92 -1.55
N ASN A 404 21.71 -19.29 -1.78
CA ASN A 404 20.57 -19.92 -2.44
C ASN A 404 20.01 -19.11 -3.62
N LYS A 405 19.54 -19.81 -4.67
CA LYS A 405 18.77 -19.20 -5.76
C LYS A 405 17.30 -19.07 -5.36
N LEU A 406 16.96 -17.96 -4.72
CA LEU A 406 15.62 -17.72 -4.16
C LEU A 406 14.57 -17.42 -5.26
N PRO A 407 13.33 -17.94 -5.13
CA PRO A 407 12.21 -17.60 -6.00
C PRO A 407 11.47 -16.30 -5.59
N PHE A 408 12.00 -15.58 -4.60
CA PHE A 408 11.45 -14.37 -4.00
C PHE A 408 12.55 -13.35 -3.71
N THR A 409 12.18 -12.06 -3.69
CA THR A 409 13.01 -10.95 -3.20
C THR A 409 13.11 -11.00 -1.68
N VAL A 410 14.24 -10.54 -1.11
CA VAL A 410 14.39 -10.38 0.35
C VAL A 410 14.84 -8.96 0.68
N ASN A 411 14.02 -8.23 1.43
CA ASN A 411 14.29 -6.88 1.90
C ASN A 411 14.46 -6.88 3.44
N VAL A 412 15.28 -5.99 3.97
CA VAL A 412 15.50 -5.82 5.42
C VAL A 412 15.21 -4.38 5.81
N ILE A 413 14.44 -4.20 6.88
CA ILE A 413 14.22 -2.90 7.50
C ILE A 413 14.84 -2.91 8.90
N SER A 414 15.54 -1.83 9.24
CA SER A 414 16.26 -1.65 10.50
C SER A 414 15.70 -0.45 11.27
N PRO A 415 14.67 -0.65 12.13
CA PRO A 415 14.15 0.39 13.00
C PRO A 415 15.08 0.70 14.18
N ALA A 416 15.07 1.96 14.62
CA ALA A 416 15.60 2.36 15.93
C ALA A 416 14.50 2.22 17.01
N GLY A 417 14.35 3.19 17.92
CA GLY A 417 13.23 3.25 18.85
C GLY A 417 11.90 3.44 18.12
N ILE A 418 10.85 2.73 18.56
CA ILE A 418 9.52 2.77 17.97
C ILE A 418 8.57 3.48 18.94
N ILE A 419 7.87 4.51 18.46
CA ILE A 419 6.91 5.33 19.22
C ILE A 419 5.60 5.50 18.43
N GLY A 420 4.62 6.26 18.93
CA GLY A 420 3.28 6.39 18.30
C GLY A 420 2.17 5.59 18.99
N GLU A 421 0.99 5.52 18.35
CA GLU A 421 -0.29 5.01 18.88
C GLU A 421 -0.30 3.51 19.34
N PRO A 422 -0.47 3.22 20.64
CA PRO A 422 -0.52 1.84 21.17
C PRO A 422 -1.90 1.18 20.96
N ILE A 423 -2.04 0.30 19.96
CA ILE A 423 -3.33 -0.35 19.64
C ILE A 423 -3.89 -1.26 20.77
N ASN A 424 -3.06 -1.70 21.72
CA ASN A 424 -3.47 -2.57 22.82
C ASN A 424 -2.75 -2.22 24.13
N ARG A 425 -3.38 -2.51 25.28
CA ARG A 425 -2.80 -2.36 26.62
C ARG A 425 -1.41 -3.03 26.76
N LYS A 426 -1.20 -4.21 26.16
CA LYS A 426 0.11 -4.91 26.14
C LYS A 426 1.22 -4.08 25.46
N HIS A 427 0.89 -3.08 24.63
CA HIS A 427 1.84 -2.13 24.04
C HIS A 427 2.15 -0.93 24.96
N ILE A 428 1.27 -0.58 25.92
CA ILE A 428 1.57 0.40 26.99
C ILE A 428 2.45 -0.24 28.08
N GLU A 429 2.21 -1.51 28.40
CA GLU A 429 2.89 -2.24 29.48
C GLU A 429 4.22 -2.87 29.04
N GLY A 430 4.50 -2.94 27.73
CA GLY A 430 5.72 -3.50 27.19
C GLY A 430 6.97 -2.65 27.47
N GLN A 431 8.07 -3.28 27.86
CA GLN A 431 9.33 -2.60 28.23
C GLN A 431 9.92 -1.72 27.11
N ALA A 432 9.59 -1.97 25.83
CA ALA A 432 10.04 -1.17 24.70
C ALA A 432 9.25 0.15 24.49
N ASN A 433 8.22 0.46 25.28
CA ASN A 433 7.47 1.71 25.15
C ASN A 433 8.16 2.86 25.91
N TRP A 434 9.18 3.41 25.26
CA TRP A 434 10.05 4.49 25.76
C TRP A 434 9.29 5.74 26.25
N VAL A 435 8.22 6.12 25.56
CA VAL A 435 7.41 7.31 25.92
C VAL A 435 6.66 7.07 27.23
N VAL A 436 6.14 5.86 27.47
CA VAL A 436 5.49 5.51 28.75
C VAL A 436 6.49 5.50 29.92
N HIS A 437 7.76 5.12 29.70
CA HIS A 437 8.79 5.23 30.74
C HIS A 437 9.13 6.67 31.08
N ALA A 438 9.27 7.53 30.06
CA ALA A 438 9.46 8.97 30.27
C ALA A 438 8.25 9.62 30.97
N PHE A 439 7.03 9.27 30.57
CA PHE A 439 5.77 9.72 31.17
C PHE A 439 5.64 9.33 32.65
N ARG A 440 6.12 8.13 33.02
CA ARG A 440 6.13 7.60 34.39
C ARG A 440 7.39 7.97 35.19
N GLY A 441 8.38 8.64 34.57
CA GLY A 441 9.64 8.99 35.22
C GLY A 441 10.53 7.79 35.59
N ASN A 442 10.44 6.68 34.85
CA ASN A 442 11.11 5.42 35.19
C ASN A 442 12.62 5.44 34.87
N LYS A 443 13.38 6.13 35.72
CA LYS A 443 14.84 6.32 35.59
C LYS A 443 15.63 5.03 35.37
N SER A 444 15.22 3.90 35.97
CA SER A 444 15.92 2.62 35.80
C SER A 444 15.99 2.11 34.35
N LEU A 445 15.07 2.52 33.48
CA LEU A 445 15.07 2.21 32.05
C LEU A 445 15.48 3.40 31.16
N MET A 446 15.53 4.62 31.72
CA MET A 446 15.90 5.84 31.01
C MET A 446 17.41 6.14 31.12
N ASP A 447 17.97 6.08 32.33
CA ASP A 447 19.35 6.43 32.65
C ASP A 447 20.40 5.69 31.78
N PRO A 448 20.22 4.41 31.38
CA PRO A 448 21.18 3.70 30.52
C PRO A 448 21.24 4.16 29.06
N MET A 449 20.20 4.84 28.54
CA MET A 449 20.11 5.24 27.13
C MET A 449 19.45 6.63 27.03
N GLN A 450 20.21 7.68 27.34
CA GLN A 450 19.66 9.05 27.44
C GLN A 450 19.40 9.71 26.09
N ALA A 451 20.08 9.27 25.04
CA ALA A 451 19.85 9.68 23.65
C ALA A 451 19.71 8.45 22.74
N SER A 452 18.83 8.54 21.75
CA SER A 452 18.61 7.50 20.74
C SER A 452 18.03 8.10 19.46
N PHE A 453 17.54 7.25 18.57
CA PHE A 453 16.71 7.64 17.43
C PHE A 453 15.31 7.04 17.56
N TYR A 454 14.28 7.79 17.17
CA TYR A 454 12.89 7.39 17.28
C TYR A 454 12.10 7.67 16.00
N ALA A 455 11.38 6.66 15.52
CA ALA A 455 10.46 6.72 14.39
C ALA A 455 9.04 6.32 14.81
N ASP A 456 8.04 6.91 14.14
CA ASP A 456 6.65 6.58 14.36
C ASP A 456 6.30 5.17 13.83
N VAL A 457 5.50 4.44 14.60
CA VAL A 457 5.08 3.07 14.29
C VAL A 457 4.25 2.96 13.01
N LYS A 458 3.49 3.99 12.63
CA LYS A 458 2.69 4.02 11.40
C LYS A 458 3.56 4.27 10.18
N ASP A 459 4.55 5.14 10.28
CA ASP A 459 5.55 5.35 9.23
C ASP A 459 6.43 4.11 9.04
N LEU A 460 6.90 3.50 10.13
CA LEU A 460 7.64 2.23 10.06
C LEU A 460 6.78 1.11 9.46
N ALA A 461 5.52 0.97 9.87
CA ALA A 461 4.62 -0.01 9.29
C ALA A 461 4.34 0.27 7.80
N LEU A 462 4.28 1.53 7.38
CA LEU A 462 4.16 1.90 5.97
C LEU A 462 5.39 1.52 5.16
N ILE A 463 6.61 1.69 5.70
CA ILE A 463 7.84 1.25 5.04
C ILE A 463 7.87 -0.29 4.92
N HIS A 464 7.36 -1.02 5.91
CA HIS A 464 7.21 -2.49 5.84
C HIS A 464 6.19 -2.93 4.77
N VAL A 465 5.08 -2.20 4.60
CA VAL A 465 4.12 -2.42 3.52
C VAL A 465 4.73 -2.06 2.15
N ALA A 466 5.43 -0.94 2.05
CA ALA A 466 6.08 -0.48 0.82
C ALA A 466 7.18 -1.46 0.37
N ALA A 467 8.00 -1.98 1.28
CA ALA A 467 9.06 -2.95 0.96
C ALA A 467 8.55 -4.37 0.57
N ILE A 468 7.22 -4.56 0.48
CA ILE A 468 6.56 -5.74 -0.11
C ILE A 468 5.79 -5.37 -1.39
N LEU A 469 5.26 -4.15 -1.49
CA LEU A 469 4.34 -3.75 -2.58
C LEU A 469 4.99 -2.83 -3.64
N ASP A 470 6.17 -2.28 -3.35
CA ASP A 470 6.88 -1.36 -4.25
C ASP A 470 7.91 -2.12 -5.10
N PRO A 471 7.72 -2.23 -6.44
CA PRO A 471 8.58 -3.03 -7.30
C PRO A 471 10.00 -2.45 -7.49
N GLU A 472 10.26 -1.24 -6.99
CA GLU A 472 11.59 -0.63 -6.98
C GLU A 472 12.44 -1.09 -5.77
N VAL A 473 11.83 -1.66 -4.73
CA VAL A 473 12.52 -2.08 -3.50
C VAL A 473 12.94 -3.55 -3.61
N LYS A 474 14.19 -3.79 -4.00
CA LYS A 474 14.72 -5.16 -4.18
C LYS A 474 16.09 -5.35 -3.57
N ASN A 475 16.25 -6.44 -2.80
CA ASN A 475 17.46 -6.76 -2.04
C ASN A 475 17.94 -5.58 -1.18
N ALA A 476 16.98 -4.81 -0.69
CA ALA A 476 17.19 -3.52 -0.05
C ALA A 476 17.43 -3.69 1.45
N ARG A 477 18.47 -3.02 1.97
CA ARG A 477 18.64 -2.78 3.40
C ARG A 477 18.23 -1.35 3.70
N LEU A 478 17.20 -1.15 4.52
CA LEU A 478 16.58 0.14 4.78
C LEU A 478 16.81 0.57 6.23
N GLN A 479 17.65 1.58 6.45
CA GLN A 479 17.79 2.20 7.76
C GLN A 479 16.59 3.13 8.00
N SER A 480 15.81 2.85 9.04
CA SER A 480 14.54 3.51 9.33
C SER A 480 14.53 4.00 10.78
N TRP A 481 15.42 4.93 11.10
CA TRP A 481 15.72 5.33 12.47
C TRP A 481 14.84 6.49 12.97
N GLY A 482 14.35 7.34 12.07
CA GLY A 482 13.57 8.52 12.42
C GLY A 482 14.45 9.69 12.88
N HIS A 483 13.98 10.40 13.92
CA HIS A 483 14.62 11.59 14.49
C HIS A 483 15.60 11.21 15.60
N SER A 484 16.73 11.90 15.73
CA SER A 484 17.55 11.83 16.95
C SER A 484 16.86 12.60 18.07
N ALA A 485 16.77 12.02 19.26
CA ALA A 485 16.23 12.69 20.44
C ALA A 485 16.91 12.23 21.74
N HIS A 486 16.96 13.15 22.69
CA HIS A 486 17.38 12.97 24.07
C HIS A 486 16.16 12.99 25.00
N TRP A 487 16.24 12.43 26.21
CA TRP A 487 15.08 12.42 27.13
C TRP A 487 14.55 13.83 27.45
N ASN A 488 15.39 14.86 27.48
CA ASN A 488 14.94 16.24 27.73
C ASN A 488 13.99 16.75 26.63
N ASP A 489 14.17 16.34 25.37
CA ASP A 489 13.28 16.73 24.26
C ASP A 489 11.90 16.09 24.45
N ILE A 490 11.90 14.80 24.81
CA ILE A 490 10.71 14.01 25.10
C ILE A 490 10.00 14.57 26.35
N LEU A 491 10.75 14.93 27.40
CA LEU A 491 10.22 15.55 28.62
C LEU A 491 9.65 16.97 28.37
N ALA A 492 10.23 17.76 27.47
CA ALA A 492 9.68 19.05 27.08
C ALA A 492 8.30 18.90 26.42
N ILE A 493 8.18 18.00 25.43
CA ILE A 493 6.92 17.67 24.77
C ILE A 493 5.90 17.11 25.77
N LEU A 494 6.31 16.22 26.68
CA LEU A 494 5.44 15.67 27.73
C LEU A 494 4.90 16.75 28.67
N ARG A 495 5.75 17.70 29.11
CA ARG A 495 5.33 18.84 29.96
C ARG A 495 4.35 19.75 29.24
N GLU A 496 4.57 20.03 27.95
CA GLU A 496 3.65 20.85 27.14
C GLU A 496 2.28 20.17 26.97
N ARG A 497 2.26 18.87 26.67
CA ARG A 497 1.02 18.11 26.43
C ARG A 497 0.29 17.65 27.71
N ARG A 498 0.92 17.77 28.88
CA ARG A 498 0.35 17.45 30.21
C ARG A 498 0.85 18.44 31.28
N PRO A 499 0.53 19.74 31.19
CA PRO A 499 1.11 20.76 32.07
C PRO A 499 0.68 20.65 33.55
N GLN A 500 -0.34 19.84 33.85
CA GLN A 500 -0.79 19.53 35.21
C GLN A 500 -0.02 18.36 35.85
N LYS A 501 0.74 17.57 35.07
CA LYS A 501 1.47 16.40 35.55
C LYS A 501 2.92 16.78 35.86
N LYS A 502 3.37 16.53 37.10
CA LYS A 502 4.78 16.69 37.46
C LYS A 502 5.60 15.52 36.88
N PHE A 503 6.41 15.82 35.87
CA PHE A 503 7.44 14.91 35.35
C PHE A 503 8.75 15.04 36.15
N ILE A 504 9.73 14.19 35.84
CA ILE A 504 11.10 14.33 36.37
C ILE A 504 11.78 15.60 35.84
N ASP A 505 12.75 16.10 36.59
CA ASP A 505 13.64 17.17 36.17
C ASP A 505 14.53 16.72 35.00
N ASP A 506 15.03 17.68 34.23
CA ASP A 506 15.89 17.42 33.06
C ASP A 506 17.25 16.81 33.44
N TYR A 507 17.77 15.95 32.56
CA TYR A 507 19.10 15.37 32.72
C TYR A 507 20.17 16.45 32.51
N PRO A 508 21.15 16.57 33.42
CA PRO A 508 22.20 17.58 33.32
C PRO A 508 23.20 17.23 32.22
N LYS A 509 23.64 18.23 31.45
CA LYS A 509 24.55 18.08 30.29
C LYS A 509 23.98 17.14 29.21
N PRO A 510 22.82 17.47 28.61
CA PRO A 510 22.23 16.68 27.53
C PRO A 510 23.20 16.51 26.35
N TYR A 511 23.05 15.40 25.65
CA TYR A 511 23.82 15.08 24.45
C TYR A 511 22.92 14.39 23.41
N HIS A 512 23.31 14.46 22.15
CA HIS A 512 22.77 13.61 21.09
C HIS A 512 23.85 12.61 20.65
N LEU A 513 23.45 11.51 20.02
CA LEU A 513 24.39 10.55 19.45
C LEU A 513 25.11 11.19 18.25
N LYS A 514 26.43 10.97 18.14
CA LYS A 514 27.25 11.54 17.04
C LYS A 514 27.05 10.84 15.70
N VAL A 515 26.71 9.54 15.76
CA VAL A 515 26.48 8.72 14.57
C VAL A 515 25.37 9.30 13.70
N SER A 516 25.66 9.39 12.40
CA SER A 516 24.73 9.79 11.36
C SER A 516 24.27 8.56 10.56
N VAL A 517 23.18 8.67 9.80
CA VAL A 517 22.60 7.51 9.10
C VAL A 517 21.94 7.91 7.78
N ASP A 518 22.20 7.14 6.72
CA ASP A 518 21.50 7.27 5.44
C ASP A 518 20.10 6.65 5.53
N GLN A 519 19.10 7.52 5.63
CA GLN A 519 17.67 7.18 5.60
C GLN A 519 17.00 7.58 4.28
N SER A 520 17.77 7.90 3.23
CA SER A 520 17.28 8.51 1.99
C SER A 520 16.17 7.70 1.31
N GLU A 521 16.33 6.39 1.21
CA GLU A 521 15.35 5.46 0.62
C GLU A 521 14.13 5.24 1.52
N SER A 522 14.30 5.12 2.84
CA SER A 522 13.18 5.10 3.81
C SER A 522 12.30 6.35 3.65
N LEU A 523 12.94 7.52 3.54
CA LEU A 523 12.27 8.80 3.30
C LEU A 523 11.65 8.90 1.90
N ALA A 524 12.26 8.28 0.87
CA ALA A 524 11.69 8.22 -0.47
C ALA A 524 10.41 7.37 -0.51
N LEU A 525 10.41 6.22 0.18
CA LEU A 525 9.21 5.38 0.34
C LEU A 525 8.12 6.11 1.12
N LEU A 526 8.44 6.81 2.22
CA LEU A 526 7.44 7.63 2.92
C LEU A 526 6.83 8.71 2.01
N ARG A 527 7.64 9.45 1.25
CA ARG A 527 7.13 10.43 0.27
C ARG A 527 6.21 9.79 -0.77
N LYS A 528 6.61 8.65 -1.33
CA LYS A 528 5.89 7.92 -2.38
C LYS A 528 4.58 7.27 -1.89
N TRP A 529 4.55 6.79 -0.65
CA TRP A 529 3.44 5.98 -0.10
C TRP A 529 2.53 6.71 0.90
N SER A 530 2.93 7.86 1.44
CA SER A 530 2.09 8.67 2.35
C SER A 530 1.77 10.08 1.84
N GLY A 531 2.54 10.60 0.88
CA GLY A 531 2.49 12.01 0.49
C GLY A 531 3.11 12.99 1.51
N LYS A 532 3.54 12.53 2.70
CA LYS A 532 4.30 13.34 3.67
C LYS A 532 5.68 13.66 3.12
N GLY A 533 6.25 14.82 3.48
CA GLY A 533 7.62 15.19 3.09
C GLY A 533 8.73 14.33 3.70
N GLY A 534 8.45 13.67 4.84
CA GLY A 534 9.36 12.82 5.60
C GLY A 534 8.66 12.18 6.80
N TRP A 535 9.42 11.86 7.85
CA TRP A 535 8.92 11.29 9.10
C TRP A 535 7.86 12.18 9.79
N THR A 536 6.86 11.55 10.40
CA THR A 536 5.95 12.13 11.40
C THR A 536 6.75 12.77 12.53
N SER A 537 6.28 13.88 13.11
CA SER A 537 7.06 14.59 14.12
C SER A 537 7.17 13.80 15.42
N LEU A 538 8.24 14.06 16.19
CA LEU A 538 8.40 13.52 17.54
C LEU A 538 7.24 13.94 18.46
N GLU A 539 6.74 15.16 18.27
CA GLU A 539 5.62 15.78 18.99
C GLU A 539 4.30 15.03 18.76
N ASP A 540 3.96 14.74 17.50
CA ASP A 540 2.78 13.95 17.12
C ASP A 540 2.88 12.53 17.67
N SER A 541 4.03 11.88 17.45
CA SER A 541 4.27 10.49 17.84
C SER A 541 4.19 10.27 19.37
N ILE A 542 4.64 11.26 20.16
CA ILE A 542 4.46 11.27 21.62
C ILE A 542 3.00 11.57 21.98
N SER A 543 2.36 12.52 21.30
CA SER A 543 0.95 12.88 21.53
C SER A 543 0.01 11.68 21.32
N GLU A 544 0.19 10.91 20.25
CA GLU A 544 -0.57 9.68 19.99
C GLU A 544 -0.33 8.59 21.05
N ASN A 545 0.88 8.55 21.62
CA ASN A 545 1.24 7.58 22.66
C ASN A 545 0.56 7.89 24.00
N ILE A 546 0.55 9.16 24.41
CA ILE A 546 0.02 9.58 25.72
C ILE A 546 -1.48 9.90 25.73
N ASN A 547 -2.09 10.14 24.57
CA ASN A 547 -3.55 10.32 24.43
C ASN A 547 -4.31 8.97 24.34
N ASN A 548 -3.66 7.87 24.72
CA ASN A 548 -4.21 6.51 24.66
C ASN A 548 -5.00 6.16 25.93
N SER A 549 -6.20 5.59 25.79
CA SER A 549 -7.09 5.25 26.92
C SER A 549 -6.58 4.13 27.83
N HIS A 550 -5.51 3.42 27.45
CA HIS A 550 -4.83 2.45 28.32
C HIS A 550 -3.72 3.07 29.18
N LEU A 551 -3.38 4.35 28.99
CA LEU A 551 -2.45 5.08 29.85
C LEU A 551 -3.22 5.91 30.87
N SER A 552 -3.22 5.48 32.12
CA SER A 552 -3.57 6.35 33.26
C SER A 552 -2.41 7.30 33.56
N ASP A 553 -2.74 8.50 34.06
CA ASP A 553 -1.78 9.41 34.71
C ASP A 553 -1.08 8.76 35.93
#